data_AF-A0A3D2TNL3-F1
#
_entry.id   AF-A0A3D2TNL3-F1
#
_cell.length_a   1.000
_cell.length_b   1.000
_cell.length_c   1.000
_cell.angle_alpha   90.00
_cell.angle_beta   90.00
_cell.angle_gamma   90.00
#
_symmetry.space_group_name_H-M   'P 1'
#
loop_
_entity.id
_entity.type
_entity.pdbx_description
1 polymer ?
#
loop_
_entity_poly.entity_id
_entity_poly.type
_entity_poly.pdbx_seq_one_letter_code
_entity_poly.pdbx_strand_id
1 'polypeptide(L)'
;MDKEFYTISVYVDKDENLIGIPCGESDKYGIADIDTVMLLKAPYTDKALENYINKVLDACYTKKHNDKEPKSTIERYTGKDSFIEATKEYTMISIVKTKAAYSLMPAFHDPEKGPIVIDEDERIVPIKYNDGELSEHIRDYINVYLKGDPFYKERAELEAEKESKNN
;
A
#
# COMPACT_ATOMS: atom_id res chain seq x y z
N MET A 1 -4.83 -7.63 23.19
CA MET A 1 -6.15 -6.98 23.35
C MET A 1 -6.72 -6.89 21.94
N ASP A 2 -7.79 -7.62 21.66
CA ASP A 2 -8.36 -7.64 20.30
C ASP A 2 -8.91 -6.25 19.94
N LYS A 3 -8.38 -5.67 18.87
CA LYS A 3 -8.89 -4.42 18.30
C LYS A 3 -10.10 -4.71 17.40
N GLU A 4 -10.95 -3.71 17.22
CA GLU A 4 -12.12 -3.82 16.33
C GLU A 4 -11.70 -3.98 14.87
N PHE A 5 -10.60 -3.32 14.50
CA PHE A 5 -9.96 -3.45 13.20
C PHE A 5 -8.46 -3.20 13.26
N TYR A 6 -7.78 -3.66 12.23
CA TYR A 6 -6.36 -3.46 11.94
C TYR A 6 -6.28 -2.85 10.54
N THR A 7 -5.45 -1.84 10.34
CA THR A 7 -5.30 -1.21 9.03
C THR A 7 -3.83 -1.08 8.67
N ILE A 8 -3.53 -1.33 7.40
CA ILE A 8 -2.18 -1.28 6.84
C ILE A 8 -2.20 -0.53 5.51
N SER A 9 -1.12 0.18 5.24
CA SER A 9 -0.84 0.81 3.96
C SER A 9 0.14 -0.08 3.18
N VAL A 10 -0.25 -0.54 1.99
CA VAL A 10 0.59 -1.37 1.12
C VAL A 10 0.93 -0.61 -0.16
N TYR A 11 2.20 -0.25 -0.33
CA TYR A 11 2.70 0.44 -1.52
C TYR A 11 3.35 -0.58 -2.46
N VAL A 12 2.96 -0.58 -3.72
CA VAL A 12 3.46 -1.49 -4.75
C VAL A 12 4.25 -0.70 -5.80
N ASP A 13 5.51 -1.08 -6.03
CA ASP A 13 6.35 -0.45 -7.06
C ASP A 13 6.15 -1.07 -8.45
N LYS A 14 6.76 -0.46 -9.46
CA LYS A 14 6.72 -0.91 -10.87
C LYS A 14 7.20 -2.34 -11.10
N ASP A 15 8.04 -2.87 -10.21
CA ASP A 15 8.60 -4.21 -10.27
C ASP A 15 7.76 -5.19 -9.40
N GLU A 16 6.57 -4.77 -8.98
CA GLU A 16 5.64 -5.46 -8.09
C GLU A 16 6.18 -5.76 -6.69
N ASN A 17 7.25 -5.09 -6.23
CA ASN A 17 7.66 -5.22 -4.83
C ASN A 17 6.69 -4.45 -3.94
N LEU A 18 6.45 -4.99 -2.74
CA LEU A 18 5.51 -4.42 -1.77
C LEU A 18 6.26 -3.86 -0.58
N ILE A 19 5.81 -2.70 -0.13
CA ILE A 19 6.17 -2.04 1.11
C ILE A 19 4.92 -1.97 1.98
N GLY A 20 4.95 -2.63 3.12
CA GLY A 20 3.84 -2.75 4.05
C GLY A 20 4.13 -1.95 5.31
N ILE A 21 3.24 -1.01 5.61
CA ILE A 21 3.34 -0.14 6.77
C ILE A 21 2.09 -0.36 7.64
N PRO A 22 2.24 -0.92 8.84
CA PRO A 22 1.11 -1.12 9.74
C PRO A 22 0.74 0.15 10.48
N CYS A 23 -0.54 0.32 10.79
CA CYS A 23 -1.00 1.43 11.60
C CYS A 23 -1.10 1.12 13.09
N GLY A 24 -1.12 2.17 13.89
CA GLY A 24 -1.25 2.13 15.34
C GLY A 24 -1.99 3.36 15.85
N GLU A 25 -2.20 3.42 17.17
CA GLU A 25 -2.86 4.56 17.81
C GLU A 25 -2.03 5.84 17.62
N SER A 26 -2.70 6.92 17.26
CA SER A 26 -2.16 8.28 17.19
C SER A 26 -3.03 9.19 18.05
N ASP A 27 -2.39 10.01 18.89
CA ASP A 27 -3.11 10.96 19.73
C ASP A 27 -3.63 12.16 18.92
N LYS A 28 -3.11 12.37 17.70
CA LYS A 28 -3.47 13.47 16.78
C LYS A 28 -4.45 13.05 15.68
N TYR A 29 -4.25 11.88 15.10
CA TYR A 29 -4.97 11.40 13.92
C TYR A 29 -5.93 10.25 14.24
N GLY A 30 -5.94 9.77 15.49
CA GLY A 30 -6.66 8.57 15.92
C GLY A 30 -5.91 7.30 15.54
N ILE A 31 -5.69 7.08 14.25
CA ILE A 31 -4.91 5.95 13.71
C ILE A 31 -4.01 6.44 12.58
N ALA A 32 -2.75 6.05 12.62
CA ALA A 32 -1.76 6.40 11.59
C ALA A 32 -0.66 5.35 11.47
N ASP A 33 0.03 5.36 10.33
CA ASP A 33 1.21 4.54 10.03
C ASP A 33 2.25 4.60 11.16
N ILE A 34 2.67 3.46 11.70
CA ILE A 34 3.74 3.44 12.70
C ILE A 34 5.11 3.36 12.03
N ASP A 35 6.17 3.58 12.80
CA ASP A 35 7.56 3.56 12.32
C ASP A 35 8.07 2.13 12.02
N THR A 36 7.31 1.32 11.30
CA THR A 36 7.62 -0.07 10.93
C THR A 36 7.43 -0.21 9.44
N VAL A 37 8.42 -0.80 8.77
CA VAL A 37 8.37 -1.10 7.33
C VAL A 37 8.69 -2.56 7.12
N MET A 38 7.87 -3.23 6.31
CA MET A 38 8.08 -4.61 5.88
C MET A 38 8.11 -4.68 4.36
N LEU A 39 8.91 -5.59 3.81
CA LEU A 39 9.10 -5.72 2.38
C LEU A 39 8.78 -7.14 1.91
N LEU A 40 8.16 -7.24 0.73
CA LEU A 40 8.05 -8.46 -0.05
C LEU A 40 8.52 -8.17 -1.48
N LYS A 41 9.56 -8.85 -1.93
CA LYS A 41 10.09 -8.68 -3.29
C LYS A 41 9.45 -9.67 -4.26
N ALA A 42 9.14 -9.22 -5.48
CA ALA A 42 8.70 -10.07 -6.56
C ALA A 42 9.87 -10.93 -7.12
N PRO A 43 9.59 -12.12 -7.70
CA PRO A 43 8.29 -12.79 -7.74
C PRO A 43 7.97 -13.48 -6.42
N TYR A 44 6.67 -13.53 -6.07
CA TYR A 44 6.15 -14.24 -4.91
C TYR A 44 4.91 -15.06 -5.28
N THR A 45 4.68 -16.15 -4.54
CA THR A 45 3.46 -16.96 -4.66
C THR A 45 2.30 -16.31 -3.93
N ASP A 46 1.07 -16.76 -4.21
CA ASP A 46 -0.13 -16.25 -3.53
C ASP A 46 -0.05 -16.46 -2.01
N LYS A 47 0.38 -17.66 -1.59
CA LYS A 47 0.63 -17.97 -0.19
C LYS A 47 1.66 -17.04 0.45
N ALA A 48 2.73 -16.67 -0.28
CA ALA A 48 3.73 -15.74 0.23
C ALA A 48 3.17 -14.32 0.39
N LEU A 49 2.32 -13.87 -0.54
CA LEU A 49 1.63 -12.58 -0.45
C LEU A 49 0.67 -12.56 0.74
N GLU A 50 -0.17 -13.56 0.90
CA GLU A 50 -1.14 -13.63 2.01
C GLU A 50 -0.45 -13.72 3.38
N ASN A 51 0.62 -14.51 3.49
CA ASN A 51 1.44 -14.57 4.69
C ASN A 51 2.07 -13.21 5.00
N TYR A 52 2.52 -12.49 3.97
CA TYR A 52 3.07 -11.15 4.12
C TYR A 52 2.02 -10.17 4.62
N ILE A 53 0.83 -10.12 4.02
CA ILE A 53 -0.26 -9.23 4.48
C ILE A 53 -0.61 -9.51 5.94
N ASN A 54 -0.76 -10.78 6.33
CA ASN A 54 -1.02 -11.13 7.72
C ASN A 54 0.13 -10.72 8.65
N LYS A 55 1.38 -10.88 8.23
CA LYS A 55 2.55 -10.42 9.00
C LYS A 55 2.56 -8.91 9.23
N VAL A 56 2.17 -8.11 8.23
CA VAL A 56 2.06 -6.65 8.38
C VAL A 56 0.92 -6.32 9.34
N LEU A 57 -0.24 -6.96 9.19
CA LEU A 57 -1.38 -6.78 10.09
C LEU A 57 -1.07 -7.15 11.55
N ASP A 58 -0.31 -8.22 11.77
CA ASP A 58 0.13 -8.64 13.11
C ASP A 58 1.05 -7.61 13.78
N ALA A 59 1.68 -6.72 13.00
CA ALA A 59 2.50 -5.64 13.51
C ALA A 59 1.70 -4.36 13.84
N CYS A 60 0.42 -4.28 13.49
CA CYS A 60 -0.45 -3.17 13.89
C CYS A 60 -0.54 -3.05 15.42
N TYR A 61 -0.61 -1.82 15.91
CA TYR A 61 -0.70 -1.48 17.34
C TYR A 61 0.40 -2.05 18.24
N THR A 62 1.48 -2.61 17.69
CA THR A 62 2.66 -3.04 18.47
C THR A 62 3.39 -1.85 19.10
N LYS A 63 3.16 -0.65 18.56
CA LYS A 63 3.56 0.65 19.10
C LYS A 63 2.57 1.72 18.64
N LYS A 64 2.66 2.90 19.26
CA LYS A 64 1.94 4.10 18.79
C LYS A 64 2.62 4.69 17.56
N HIS A 65 1.84 5.44 16.78
CA HIS A 65 2.38 6.37 15.79
C HIS A 65 3.25 7.43 16.49
N ASN A 66 4.28 7.90 15.79
CA ASN A 66 5.17 8.94 16.31
C ASN A 66 4.62 10.33 15.95
N ASP A 67 3.67 10.82 16.74
CA ASP A 67 3.00 12.12 16.51
C ASP A 67 3.96 13.34 16.50
N LYS A 68 5.21 13.16 16.95
CA LYS A 68 6.24 14.22 16.96
C LYS A 68 7.05 14.28 15.67
N GLU A 69 7.03 13.22 14.88
CA GLU A 69 7.79 13.13 13.65
C GLU A 69 6.97 13.75 12.50
N PRO A 70 7.43 14.88 11.90
CA PRO A 70 6.67 15.55 10.86
C PRO A 70 6.61 14.78 9.54
N LYS A 71 7.58 13.91 9.25
CA LYS A 71 7.58 13.08 8.03
C LYS A 71 6.87 11.76 8.30
N SER A 72 6.00 11.33 7.38
CA SER A 72 5.41 9.98 7.42
C SER A 72 6.46 8.86 7.35
N THR A 73 6.07 7.65 7.72
CA THR A 73 6.96 6.48 7.64
C THR A 73 7.45 6.23 6.21
N ILE A 74 6.59 6.41 5.21
CA ILE A 74 6.97 6.23 3.80
C ILE A 74 7.95 7.32 3.32
N GLU A 75 7.78 8.58 3.75
CA GLU A 75 8.75 9.66 3.45
C GLU A 75 10.13 9.33 4.00
N ARG A 76 10.20 8.88 5.25
CA ARG A 76 11.48 8.52 5.87
C ARG A 76 12.10 7.28 5.25
N TYR A 77 11.28 6.29 4.88
CA TYR A 77 11.75 5.08 4.22
C TYR A 77 12.34 5.36 2.83
N THR A 78 11.66 6.18 2.03
CA THR A 78 12.08 6.53 0.67
C THR A 78 13.13 7.64 0.63
N GLY A 79 13.35 8.33 1.75
CA GLY A 79 14.26 9.48 1.85
C GLY A 79 13.73 10.73 1.12
N LYS A 80 12.44 10.78 0.81
CA LYS A 80 11.81 11.91 0.11
C LYS A 80 11.38 12.99 1.11
N ASP A 81 11.21 14.20 0.61
CA ASP A 81 10.92 15.38 1.44
C ASP A 81 9.43 15.74 1.52
N SER A 82 8.58 15.02 0.80
CA SER A 82 7.13 15.16 0.89
C SER A 82 6.44 13.82 0.68
N PHE A 83 5.26 13.66 1.29
CA PHE A 83 4.41 12.48 1.13
C PHE A 83 4.09 12.20 -0.34
N ILE A 84 3.75 13.25 -1.09
CA ILE A 84 3.48 13.20 -2.54
C ILE A 84 4.67 12.56 -3.28
N GLU A 85 5.89 13.05 -3.07
CA GLU A 85 7.07 12.52 -3.78
C GLU A 85 7.47 11.13 -3.26
N ALA A 86 7.18 10.81 -2.00
CA ALA A 86 7.39 9.48 -1.42
C ALA A 86 6.49 8.41 -2.04
N THR A 87 5.28 8.77 -2.48
CA THR A 87 4.27 7.84 -2.99
C THR A 87 4.13 7.81 -4.50
N LYS A 88 4.69 8.79 -5.21
CA LYS A 88 4.55 9.01 -6.67
C LYS A 88 4.89 7.83 -7.58
N GLU A 89 5.76 6.94 -7.12
CA GLU A 89 6.21 5.77 -7.88
C GLU A 89 5.53 4.48 -7.43
N TYR A 90 4.52 4.60 -6.57
CA TYR A 90 3.82 3.47 -5.98
C TYR A 90 2.32 3.56 -6.19
N THR A 91 1.70 2.43 -6.47
CA THR A 91 0.27 2.24 -6.28
C THR A 91 0.03 1.84 -4.82
N MET A 92 -0.83 2.57 -4.11
CA MET A 92 -1.18 2.21 -2.72
C MET A 92 -2.45 1.37 -2.70
N ILE A 93 -2.47 0.34 -1.86
CA ILE A 93 -3.64 -0.44 -1.49
C ILE A 93 -3.82 -0.29 0.03
N SER A 94 -4.95 0.26 0.43
CA SER A 94 -5.38 0.31 1.84
C SER A 94 -6.05 -1.01 2.18
N ILE A 95 -5.62 -1.67 3.26
CA ILE A 95 -6.20 -2.95 3.70
C ILE A 95 -6.64 -2.83 5.16
N VAL A 96 -7.93 -3.02 5.41
CA VAL A 96 -8.54 -3.02 6.73
C VAL A 96 -9.03 -4.42 7.07
N LYS A 97 -8.51 -5.03 8.14
CA LYS A 97 -9.00 -6.30 8.68
C LYS A 97 -9.86 -6.05 9.89
N THR A 98 -11.11 -6.49 9.85
CA THR A 98 -12.02 -6.55 11.00
C THR A 98 -12.12 -7.98 11.52
N LYS A 99 -13.02 -8.24 12.49
CA LYS A 99 -13.35 -9.61 12.91
C LYS A 99 -14.12 -10.41 11.86
N ALA A 100 -14.73 -9.74 10.87
CA ALA A 100 -15.62 -10.36 9.90
C ALA A 100 -14.97 -10.54 8.51
N ALA A 101 -14.17 -9.56 8.10
CA ALA A 101 -13.61 -9.52 6.76
C ALA A 101 -12.34 -8.64 6.66
N TYR A 102 -11.62 -8.82 5.57
CA TYR A 102 -10.71 -7.85 4.98
C TYR A 102 -11.50 -6.95 4.03
N SER A 103 -11.29 -5.65 4.12
CA SER A 103 -11.66 -4.66 3.13
C SER A 103 -10.36 -4.20 2.46
N LEU A 104 -10.31 -4.27 1.13
CA LEU A 104 -9.19 -3.83 0.33
C LEU A 104 -9.69 -2.72 -0.58
N MET A 105 -8.94 -1.62 -0.63
CA MET A 105 -9.27 -0.48 -1.48
C MET A 105 -8.01 0.01 -2.19
N PRO A 106 -8.01 0.15 -3.52
CA PRO A 106 -6.90 0.73 -4.23
C PRO A 106 -6.92 2.26 -4.01
N ALA A 107 -5.81 2.91 -4.33
CA ALA A 107 -5.74 4.36 -4.36
C ALA A 107 -5.11 4.83 -5.68
N PHE A 108 -5.64 5.92 -6.23
CA PHE A 108 -4.95 6.64 -7.30
C PHE A 108 -4.04 7.70 -6.70
N HIS A 109 -2.99 8.05 -7.42
CA HIS A 109 -2.11 9.12 -6.99
C HIS A 109 -2.59 10.48 -7.49
N ASP A 110 -3.02 11.35 -6.58
CA ASP A 110 -3.31 12.75 -6.87
C ASP A 110 -2.00 13.58 -6.84
N PRO A 111 -1.70 14.40 -7.86
CA PRO A 111 -0.46 15.17 -7.93
C PRO A 111 -0.26 16.18 -6.78
N GLU A 112 -1.33 16.62 -6.12
CA GLU A 112 -1.30 17.63 -5.06
C GLU A 112 -1.48 17.02 -3.66
N LYS A 113 -2.04 15.81 -3.56
CA LYS A 113 -2.44 15.20 -2.28
C LYS A 113 -1.77 13.85 -1.99
N GLY A 114 -1.17 13.19 -2.97
CA GLY A 114 -0.67 11.82 -2.82
C GLY A 114 -1.79 10.79 -3.04
N PRO A 115 -1.71 9.59 -2.44
CA PRO A 115 -2.69 8.53 -2.65
C PRO A 115 -4.06 8.90 -2.09
N ILE A 116 -5.10 8.79 -2.92
CA ILE A 116 -6.50 8.95 -2.55
C ILE A 116 -7.21 7.62 -2.77
N VAL A 117 -7.79 7.08 -1.71
CA VAL A 117 -8.49 5.79 -1.72
C VAL A 117 -9.74 5.87 -2.62
N ILE A 118 -9.97 4.80 -3.39
CA ILE A 118 -11.12 4.64 -4.27
C ILE A 118 -12.10 3.68 -3.58
N ASP A 119 -12.97 4.23 -2.74
CA ASP A 119 -13.95 3.44 -1.99
C ASP A 119 -14.95 2.72 -2.92
N GLU A 120 -15.14 3.22 -4.15
CA GLU A 120 -16.05 2.65 -5.15
C GLU A 120 -15.57 1.30 -5.73
N ASP A 121 -14.28 1.01 -5.64
CA ASP A 121 -13.68 -0.28 -6.04
C ASP A 121 -13.21 -1.07 -4.81
N GLU A 122 -13.88 -0.90 -3.67
CA GLU A 122 -13.66 -1.71 -2.47
C GLU A 122 -13.98 -3.19 -2.74
N ARG A 123 -13.10 -4.07 -2.31
CA ARG A 123 -13.30 -5.53 -2.33
C ARG A 123 -13.30 -6.08 -0.91
N ILE A 124 -14.34 -6.85 -0.58
CA ILE A 124 -14.52 -7.47 0.72
C ILE A 124 -14.20 -8.96 0.64
N VAL A 125 -13.25 -9.42 1.44
CA VAL A 125 -12.86 -10.84 1.57
C VAL A 125 -13.19 -11.32 2.98
N PRO A 126 -14.05 -12.35 3.17
CA PRO A 126 -14.37 -12.85 4.51
C PRO A 126 -13.12 -13.39 5.23
N ILE A 127 -13.08 -13.39 6.56
CA ILE A 127 -11.91 -13.94 7.31
C ILE A 127 -11.62 -15.42 6.96
N LYS A 128 -12.66 -16.17 6.62
CA LYS A 128 -12.54 -17.53 6.08
C LYS A 128 -12.67 -17.45 4.56
N TYR A 129 -11.53 -17.41 3.89
CA TYR A 129 -11.42 -17.37 2.44
C TYR A 129 -10.61 -18.58 1.93
N ASN A 130 -10.71 -18.88 0.64
CA ASN A 130 -9.93 -19.97 0.04
C ASN A 130 -8.49 -19.54 -0.22
N ASP A 131 -7.52 -20.46 -0.13
CA ASP A 131 -6.12 -20.19 -0.44
C ASP A 131 -5.99 -19.45 -1.79
N GLY A 132 -5.41 -18.25 -1.78
CA GLY A 132 -5.18 -17.41 -2.95
C GLY A 132 -6.26 -16.35 -3.23
N GLU A 133 -7.44 -16.41 -2.60
CA GLU A 133 -8.54 -15.46 -2.84
C GLU A 133 -8.17 -14.02 -2.45
N LEU A 134 -7.47 -13.83 -1.32
CA LEU A 134 -6.99 -12.51 -0.92
C LEU A 134 -5.88 -12.02 -1.88
N SER A 135 -5.00 -12.93 -2.30
CA SER A 135 -3.94 -12.63 -3.26
C SER A 135 -4.49 -12.19 -4.61
N GLU A 136 -5.53 -12.86 -5.11
CA GLU A 136 -6.18 -12.57 -6.38
C GLU A 136 -6.65 -11.11 -6.45
N HIS A 137 -7.36 -10.64 -5.42
CA HIS A 137 -7.83 -9.26 -5.40
C HIS A 137 -6.68 -8.23 -5.35
N ILE A 138 -5.61 -8.51 -4.61
CA ILE A 138 -4.43 -7.63 -4.58
C ILE A 138 -3.76 -7.60 -5.95
N ARG A 139 -3.58 -8.75 -6.59
CA ARG A 139 -2.97 -8.85 -7.93
C ARG A 139 -3.81 -8.17 -8.99
N ASP A 140 -5.13 -8.27 -8.90
CA ASP A 140 -6.03 -7.54 -9.78
C ASP A 140 -5.85 -6.03 -9.65
N TYR A 141 -5.74 -5.50 -8.42
CA TYR A 141 -5.44 -4.08 -8.25
C TYR A 141 -4.10 -3.70 -8.84
N ILE A 142 -3.06 -4.54 -8.68
CA ILE A 142 -1.78 -4.32 -9.34
C ILE A 142 -1.97 -4.30 -10.86
N ASN A 143 -2.72 -5.25 -11.43
CA ASN A 143 -2.94 -5.29 -12.87
C ASN A 143 -3.75 -4.09 -13.40
N VAL A 144 -4.72 -3.59 -12.64
CA VAL A 144 -5.57 -2.46 -13.05
C VAL A 144 -4.89 -1.11 -12.80
N TYR A 145 -4.38 -0.89 -11.60
CA TYR A 145 -3.92 0.42 -11.13
C TYR A 145 -2.42 0.64 -11.24
N LEU A 146 -1.61 -0.42 -11.30
CA LEU A 146 -0.18 -0.29 -11.61
C LEU A 146 0.06 -0.48 -13.11
N LYS A 147 -0.56 -1.48 -13.74
CA LYS A 147 -0.29 -1.82 -15.16
C LYS A 147 -1.31 -1.25 -16.14
N GLY A 148 -2.55 -1.03 -15.71
CA GLY A 148 -3.66 -0.60 -16.55
C GLY A 148 -3.87 0.92 -16.60
N ASP A 149 -3.19 1.68 -15.76
CA ASP A 149 -3.35 3.14 -15.70
C ASP A 149 -2.85 3.81 -17.01
N PRO A 150 -3.68 4.59 -17.73
CA PRO A 150 -3.24 5.44 -18.82
C PRO A 150 -2.06 6.34 -18.43
N PHE A 151 -1.95 6.71 -17.15
CA PHE A 151 -0.85 7.49 -16.59
C PHE A 151 0.47 6.73 -16.63
N TYR A 152 0.46 5.39 -16.48
CA TYR A 152 1.65 4.55 -16.65
C TYR A 152 2.03 4.40 -18.12
N LYS A 153 1.07 4.31 -19.03
CA LYS A 153 1.35 4.36 -20.47
C LYS A 153 1.98 5.69 -20.87
N GLU A 154 1.40 6.80 -20.44
CA GLU A 154 1.89 8.14 -20.76
C GLU A 154 3.25 8.43 -20.09
N ARG A 155 3.47 8.01 -18.83
CA ARG A 155 4.78 8.10 -18.17
C ARG A 155 5.84 7.19 -18.81
N ALA A 156 5.50 5.95 -19.15
CA ALA A 156 6.41 5.02 -19.81
C ALA A 156 6.77 5.51 -21.22
N GLU A 157 5.81 6.07 -21.95
CA GLU A 157 6.04 6.73 -23.25
C GLU A 157 6.94 7.97 -23.09
N LEU A 158 6.69 8.82 -22.09
CA LEU A 158 7.52 10.00 -21.79
C LEU A 158 8.94 9.64 -21.30
N GLU A 159 9.10 8.58 -20.53
CA GLU A 159 10.40 8.07 -20.07
C GLU A 159 11.18 7.43 -21.23
N ALA A 160 10.52 6.60 -22.05
CA ALA A 160 11.11 6.04 -23.27
C ALA A 160 11.51 7.14 -24.27
N GLU A 161 10.71 8.21 -24.40
CA GLU A 161 11.09 9.38 -25.20
C GLU A 161 12.32 10.09 -24.66
N LYS A 162 12.46 10.24 -23.34
CA LYS A 162 13.64 10.87 -22.72
C LYS A 162 14.89 10.03 -22.88
N GLU A 163 14.79 8.70 -22.78
CA GLU A 163 15.91 7.78 -23.03
C GLU A 163 16.32 7.75 -24.50
N SER A 164 15.37 7.83 -25.42
CA SER A 164 15.64 7.88 -26.87
C SER A 164 16.30 9.17 -27.34
N LYS A 165 16.09 10.28 -26.62
CA LYS A 165 16.69 11.60 -26.93
C LYS A 165 18.11 11.77 -26.33
N ASN A 166 18.53 10.86 -25.46
CA ASN A 166 19.85 10.89 -24.79
C ASN A 166 20.84 9.84 -25.34
N ASN A 167 20.46 9.10 -26.38
CA ASN A 167 21.32 8.21 -27.19
C ASN A 167 21.46 8.77 -28.61
#